data_AF-A0A1S3DSU5-F1
#
_entry.id   AF-A0A1S3DSU5-F1
#
_cell.length_a   1.000
_cell.length_b   1.000
_cell.length_c   1.000
_cell.angle_alpha   90.00
_cell.angle_beta   90.00
_cell.angle_gamma   90.00
#
_symmetry.space_group_name_H-M   'P 1'
#
loop_
_entity.id
_entity.type
_entity.pdbx_description
1 polymer ?
#
loop_
_entity_poly.entity_id
_entity_poly.type
_entity_poly.pdbx_seq_one_letter_code
_entity_poly.pdbx_strand_id
1 'polypeptide(L)' 'HRLMELPLSVDRKEVMAENTYLLTLDGDVDFQPDAVRLLVDLMKKNRNLGAACGRIHPVGGGPMAWYQ' A
#
# COMPACT_ATOMS: atom_id res chain seq x y z
N HIS A 1 -12.14 10.98 1.65
CA HIS A 1 -11.45 11.85 2.64
C HIS A 1 -12.37 12.40 3.75
N ARG A 2 -13.65 12.03 3.85
CA ARG A 2 -14.53 12.54 4.93
C ARG A 2 -15.36 11.45 5.58
N LEU A 3 -14.68 10.41 6.07
CA LEU A 3 -15.33 9.29 6.73
C LEU A 3 -16.18 9.72 7.94
N MET A 4 -15.69 10.73 8.67
CA MET A 4 -16.32 11.22 9.89
C MET A 4 -17.62 11.99 9.64
N GLU A 5 -17.78 12.61 8.46
CA GLU A 5 -18.98 13.38 8.08
C GLU A 5 -20.12 12.49 7.56
N LEU A 6 -19.88 11.20 7.33
CA LEU A 6 -20.91 10.30 6.82
C LEU A 6 -21.97 10.00 7.91
N PRO A 7 -23.27 9.94 7.55
CA PRO A 7 -24.35 9.56 8.46
C PRO A 7 -24.39 8.03 8.67
N LEU A 8 -23.26 7.47 9.11
CA LEU A 8 -23.08 6.05 9.41
C LEU A 8 -22.96 5.85 10.93
N SER A 9 -23.30 4.65 11.40
CA SER A 9 -23.08 4.27 12.80
C SER A 9 -21.59 4.30 13.16
N VAL A 10 -21.28 4.50 14.45
CA VAL A 10 -19.90 4.58 14.96
C VAL A 10 -19.14 3.29 14.62
N ASP A 11 -19.74 2.12 14.81
CA ASP A 11 -19.13 0.83 14.51
C ASP A 11 -18.75 0.71 13.02
N ARG A 12 -19.60 1.24 12.12
CA ARG A 12 -19.32 1.23 10.68
C ARG A 12 -18.19 2.18 10.32
N LYS A 13 -18.07 3.32 11.01
CA LYS A 13 -16.95 4.25 10.82
C LYS A 13 -15.64 3.64 11.29
N GLU A 14 -15.65 2.92 12.40
CA GLU A 14 -14.46 2.24 12.92
C GLU A 14 -13.93 1.20 11.92
N VAL A 15 -14.80 0.32 11.42
CA VAL A 15 -14.43 -0.68 10.41
C VAL A 15 -13.88 -0.04 9.13
N MET A 16 -14.46 1.07 8.68
CA MET A 16 -13.97 1.76 7.49
C MET A 16 -12.64 2.48 7.72
N ALA A 17 -12.44 3.05 8.91
CA ALA A 17 -11.17 3.69 9.28
C ALA A 17 -10.03 2.68 9.30
N GLU A 18 -10.27 1.48 9.85
CA GLU A 18 -9.28 0.39 9.89
C GLU A 18 -8.90 -0.16 8.50
N ASN A 19 -9.81 -0.05 7.52
CA ASN A 19 -9.57 -0.48 6.14
C ASN A 19 -9.18 0.67 5.21
N THR A 20 -8.77 1.82 5.76
CA THR A 20 -8.28 2.96 5.00
C THR A 20 -6.75 2.98 5.04
N TYR A 21 -6.11 2.94 3.88
CA TYR A 21 -4.65 2.90 3.73
C TYR A 21 -4.14 4.06 2.88
N LEU A 22 -2.89 4.48 3.14
CA LEU A 22 -2.17 5.43 2.30
C LEU A 22 -1.18 4.68 1.41
N LEU A 23 -1.25 4.91 0.10
CA LEU A 23 -0.30 4.36 -0.88
C LEU A 23 0.56 5.51 -1.41
N THR A 24 1.88 5.36 -1.30
CA THR A 24 2.88 6.28 -1.83
C THR A 24 3.69 5.58 -2.91
N LEU A 25 3.82 6.19 -4.08
CA LEU A 25 4.56 5.66 -5.23
C LEU A 25 5.49 6.76 -5.78
N ASP A 26 6.71 6.39 -6.14
CA ASP A 26 7.66 7.28 -6.81
C ASP A 26 7.36 7.33 -8.33
N GLY A 27 7.73 8.44 -8.98
CA GLY A 27 7.38 8.70 -10.37
C GLY A 27 8.07 7.81 -11.42
N ASP A 28 9.07 7.04 -11.00
CA ASP A 28 9.90 6.14 -11.82
C ASP A 28 9.68 4.65 -11.48
N VAL A 29 8.69 4.32 -10.67
CA VAL A 29 8.37 2.94 -10.29
C VAL A 29 7.27 2.37 -11.19
N ASP A 30 7.59 1.26 -11.88
CA ASP A 30 6.61 0.45 -12.60
C ASP A 30 5.75 -0.36 -11.61
N PHE A 31 4.69 0.27 -11.13
CA PHE A 31 3.80 -0.33 -10.15
C PHE A 31 2.61 -1.04 -10.82
N GLN A 32 2.58 -2.37 -10.70
CA GLN A 32 1.54 -3.21 -11.28
C GLN A 32 0.28 -3.29 -10.40
N PRO A 33 -0.94 -3.39 -10.95
CA PRO A 33 -2.18 -3.52 -10.17
C PRO A 33 -2.16 -4.67 -9.15
N ASP A 34 -1.53 -5.80 -9.50
CA ASP A 34 -1.41 -6.96 -8.61
C ASP A 34 -0.58 -6.66 -7.36
N ALA A 35 0.36 -5.71 -7.43
CA ALA A 35 1.15 -5.29 -6.28
C ALA A 35 0.28 -4.59 -5.23
N VAL A 36 -0.73 -3.80 -5.63
CA VAL A 36 -1.72 -3.21 -4.69
C VAL A 36 -2.41 -4.31 -3.90
N ARG A 37 -2.87 -5.35 -4.60
CA ARG A 37 -3.62 -6.44 -3.98
C ARG A 37 -2.77 -7.15 -2.93
N LEU A 38 -1.51 -7.44 -3.27
CA LEU A 38 -0.57 -8.06 -2.33
C LEU A 38 -0.33 -7.18 -1.09
N LEU A 39 -0.12 -5.86 -1.29
CA LEU A 39 0.08 -4.93 -0.19
C LEU A 39 -1.15 -4.86 0.72
N VAL A 40 -2.35 -4.76 0.16
CA VAL A 40 -3.60 -4.75 0.93
C VAL A 40 -3.82 -6.06 1.68
N ASP A 41 -3.53 -7.20 1.06
CA ASP A 41 -3.66 -8.51 1.71
C ASP A 41 -2.69 -8.65 2.90
N LEU A 42 -1.47 -8.12 2.80
CA LEU A 42 -0.53 -8.05 3.92
C LEU A 42 -1.04 -7.16 5.05
N MET A 43 -1.54 -5.97 4.72
CA MET A 43 -2.08 -5.01 5.70
C MET A 43 -3.34 -5.53 6.39
N LYS A 44 -4.17 -6.34 5.70
CA LYS A 44 -5.36 -6.97 6.30
C LYS A 44 -5.03 -8.16 7.19
N LYS A 45 -3.93 -8.86 6.93
CA LYS A 45 -3.55 -10.08 7.66
C LYS A 45 -3.17 -9.80 9.12
N ASN A 46 -2.62 -8.62 9.41
CA ASN A 46 -2.18 -8.26 10.75
C ASN A 46 -2.48 -6.78 11.06
N ARG A 47 -3.39 -6.53 12.01
CA ARG A 47 -3.75 -5.17 12.47
C ARG A 47 -2.58 -4.40 13.11
N ASN A 48 -1.53 -5.11 13.55
CA ASN A 48 -0.32 -4.49 14.11
C ASN A 48 0.73 -4.17 13.03
N LEU A 49 0.45 -4.45 11.75
CA LEU A 49 1.36 -4.10 10.64
C LEU A 49 1.17 -2.62 10.26
N GLY A 50 2.18 -1.80 10.48
CA GLY A 50 2.12 -0.36 10.19
C GLY A 50 2.32 0.02 8.73
N ALA A 51 3.06 -0.78 7.96
CA ALA A 51 3.35 -0.53 6.55
C ALA A 51 3.76 -1.82 5.82
N ALA A 52 3.54 -1.83 4.50
CA ALA A 52 4.04 -2.85 3.58
C ALA A 52 4.68 -2.14 2.38
N CYS A 53 5.86 -2.58 1.97
CA CYS A 53 6.58 -2.03 0.81
C CYS A 53 6.91 -3.14 -0.20
N GLY A 54 6.78 -2.83 -1.49
CA GLY A 54 7.26 -3.70 -2.55
C GLY A 54 8.79 -3.69 -2.63
N ARG A 55 9.38 -4.77 -3.17
CA ARG A 55 10.80 -4.78 -3.52
C ARG A 55 10.98 -4.05 -4.85
N ILE A 56 11.89 -3.09 -4.90
CA ILE A 56 12.29 -2.43 -6.14
C ILE A 56 13.36 -3.31 -6.80
N HIS A 57 13.11 -3.74 -8.03
CA HIS A 57 14.13 -4.41 -8.85
C HIS A 57 14.60 -3.41 -9.91
N PRO A 58 15.87 -2.96 -9.88
CA PRO A 58 16.35 -1.98 -10.84
C PRO A 58 16.40 -2.64 -12.23
N VAL A 59 15.60 -2.12 -13.15
CA VAL A 59 15.61 -2.53 -14.56
C VAL A 59 16.49 -1.56 -15.35
N GLY A 60 17.60 -2.05 -15.90
CA GLY A 60 18.55 -1.23 -16.66
C GLY A 60 19.78 -2.04 -17.09
N GLY A 61 20.37 -1.67 -18.23
CA GLY A 61 21.62 -2.28 -18.73
C GLY A 61 22.82 -1.36 -18.46
N GLY A 62 23.83 -1.86 -17.75
CA GLY A 62 25.07 -1.11 -17.47
C GLY A 62 25.84 -1.65 -16.25
N PRO A 63 27.06 -1.13 -15.97
CA PRO A 63 27.92 -1.61 -14.89
C PRO A 63 27.29 -1.53 -13.49
N MET A 64 26.33 -0.62 -13.28
CA MET A 64 25.58 -0.51 -12.02
C MET A 64 24.65 -1.70 -11.73
N ALA A 65 24.18 -2.42 -12.77
CA ALA A 65 23.34 -3.60 -12.57
C ALA A 65 24.12 -4.82 -12.03
N TRP A 66 25.46 -4.77 -12.06
CA TRP A 66 26.35 -5.83 -11.60
C TRP A 66 26.75 -5.66 -10.13
N TYR A 67 26.42 -4.51 -9.55
CA TYR A 67 26.55 -4.19 -8.13
C TYR A 67 25.25 -4.51 -7.36
N GLN A 68 24.45 -5.45 -7.89
CA GLN A 68 23.34 -6.08 -7.18
C GLN A 68 23.84 -7.05 -6.11
#